data_AF-A0A1M6EPG6-F1
#
_entry.id   AF-A0A1M6EPG6-F1
#
_cell.length_a   1.000
_cell.length_b   1.000
_cell.length_c   1.000
_cell.angle_alpha   90.00
_cell.angle_beta   90.00
_cell.angle_gamma   90.00
#
_symmetry.space_group_name_H-M   'P 1'
#
loop_
_entity.id
_entity.type
_entity.pdbx_description
1 polymer ?
#
loop_
_entity_poly.entity_id
_entity_poly.type
_entity_poly.pdbx_seq_one_letter_code
_entity_poly.pdbx_strand_id
1 'polypeptide(L)'
;MVYKMKNLSKTLTYIFIASTVILLVSCGSIIKTIAGIPKLTVYSQEEIDSNIKKAPIENNVIDAQLSQDLDTETIKSFIYMSIPYRTYIYDKNNSLMCYNGETHCGITQLDTLRQSSIKDNYAQCDSITLDTDIDSYLGNFHEITSKIILPKESNFDSYQYKILVFINTDISKDELIEDWNYIYNSLNTNNPETIFIRIWTDLNEDWGLKYGAKAKFKVRKVKDSKGEYYMTLPKLPYKK
;
A
#
# COMPACT_ATOMS: atom_id res chain seq x y z
N MET A 1 -56.50 30.84 -31.12
CA MET A 1 -55.33 30.78 -30.20
C MET A 1 -55.48 29.58 -29.24
N VAL A 2 -55.54 28.34 -29.76
CA VAL A 2 -55.83 27.13 -28.92
C VAL A 2 -54.86 25.96 -29.20
N TYR A 3 -53.93 26.11 -30.16
CA TYR A 3 -53.07 24.99 -30.59
C TYR A 3 -51.77 24.83 -29.79
N LYS A 4 -51.42 25.77 -28.90
CA LYS A 4 -50.13 25.77 -28.16
C LYS A 4 -50.16 25.11 -26.78
N MET A 5 -51.33 24.81 -26.21
CA MET A 5 -51.42 24.28 -24.83
C MET A 5 -51.33 22.76 -24.70
N LYS A 6 -51.67 21.98 -25.74
CA LYS A 6 -51.66 20.50 -25.64
C LYS A 6 -50.26 19.88 -25.64
N ASN A 7 -49.27 20.55 -26.26
CA ASN A 7 -47.90 20.03 -26.28
C ASN A 7 -47.13 20.30 -24.98
N LEU A 8 -47.41 21.40 -24.28
CA LEU A 8 -46.70 21.75 -23.05
C LEU A 8 -46.94 20.72 -21.93
N SER A 9 -48.18 20.22 -21.82
CA SER A 9 -48.57 19.20 -20.84
C SER A 9 -47.84 17.87 -21.08
N LYS A 10 -47.74 17.41 -22.33
CA LYS A 10 -47.01 16.17 -22.64
C LYS A 10 -45.51 16.30 -22.35
N THR A 11 -44.90 17.43 -22.68
CA THR A 11 -43.48 17.68 -22.41
C THR A 11 -43.19 17.74 -20.91
N LEU A 12 -44.06 18.37 -20.11
CA LEU A 12 -43.96 18.39 -18.65
C LEU A 12 -44.12 16.99 -18.04
N THR A 13 -45.04 16.17 -18.55
CA THR A 13 -45.20 14.78 -18.09
C THR A 13 -43.97 13.93 -18.42
N TYR A 14 -43.37 14.10 -19.60
CA TYR A 14 -42.12 13.39 -19.94
C TYR A 14 -40.93 13.84 -19.08
N ILE A 15 -40.81 15.13 -18.76
CA ILE A 15 -39.79 15.65 -17.84
C ILE A 15 -39.99 15.09 -16.43
N PHE A 16 -41.24 14.99 -15.98
CA PHE A 16 -41.57 14.47 -14.65
C PHE A 16 -41.34 12.95 -14.53
N ILE A 17 -41.62 12.18 -15.59
CA ILE A 17 -41.32 10.74 -15.66
C ILE A 17 -39.81 10.51 -15.75
N ALA A 18 -39.08 11.33 -16.53
CA ALA A 18 -37.62 11.24 -16.62
C ALA A 18 -36.94 11.58 -15.28
N SER A 19 -37.43 12.56 -14.53
CA SER A 19 -36.88 12.91 -13.21
C SER A 19 -37.20 11.87 -12.13
N THR A 20 -38.35 11.19 -12.21
CA THR A 20 -38.67 10.07 -11.30
C THR A 20 -37.92 8.77 -11.63
N VAL A 21 -37.60 8.51 -12.91
CA VAL A 21 -36.73 7.37 -13.28
C VAL A 21 -35.29 7.59 -12.82
N ILE A 22 -34.77 8.83 -12.86
CA ILE A 22 -33.44 9.19 -12.34
C ILE A 22 -33.39 9.03 -10.80
N LEU A 23 -34.49 9.28 -10.09
CA LEU A 23 -34.58 9.10 -8.63
C LEU A 23 -34.74 7.64 -8.19
N LEU A 24 -35.23 6.75 -9.06
CA LEU A 24 -35.35 5.32 -8.79
C LEU A 24 -34.09 4.51 -9.12
N VAL A 25 -33.11 5.11 -9.80
CA VAL A 25 -31.74 4.59 -9.81
C VAL A 25 -31.09 5.00 -8.48
N SER A 26 -31.51 4.30 -7.42
CA SER A 26 -30.94 4.47 -6.09
C SER A 26 -29.42 4.52 -6.18
N CYS A 27 -28.81 5.53 -5.56
CA CYS A 27 -27.36 5.64 -5.38
C CYS A 27 -26.76 4.46 -4.57
N GLY A 28 -27.51 3.40 -4.30
CA GLY A 28 -27.07 2.18 -3.62
C GLY A 28 -26.41 1.14 -4.54
N SER A 29 -26.55 1.24 -5.87
CA SER A 29 -25.96 0.26 -6.80
C SER A 29 -24.64 0.69 -7.46
N ILE A 30 -24.30 1.98 -7.40
CA ILE A 30 -23.04 2.51 -7.97
C ILE A 30 -21.85 2.28 -7.01
N ILE A 31 -22.11 2.04 -5.72
CA ILE A 31 -21.07 1.71 -4.74
C ILE A 31 -20.59 0.26 -4.88
N LYS A 32 -21.14 -0.59 -5.77
CA LYS A 32 -20.50 -1.90 -6.05
C LYS A 32 -19.31 -1.81 -7.01
N THR A 33 -19.10 -0.65 -7.65
CA THR A 33 -17.85 -0.28 -8.30
C THR A 33 -16.94 0.39 -7.26
N ILE A 34 -16.63 -0.33 -6.16
CA ILE A 34 -15.61 0.09 -5.21
C ILE A 34 -14.26 -0.07 -5.92
N ALA A 35 -13.83 1.03 -6.53
CA ALA A 35 -12.46 1.51 -6.75
C ALA A 35 -11.34 0.49 -6.52
N GLY A 36 -10.78 -0.09 -7.58
CA GLY A 36 -9.36 -0.47 -7.65
C GLY A 36 -8.79 -1.45 -6.61
N ILE A 37 -9.59 -2.05 -5.73
CA ILE A 37 -9.02 -2.82 -4.62
C ILE A 37 -8.46 -4.14 -5.15
N PRO A 38 -7.15 -4.37 -4.99
CA PRO A 38 -6.48 -5.49 -5.62
C PRO A 38 -6.96 -6.82 -5.02
N LYS A 39 -6.98 -7.85 -5.87
CA LYS A 39 -7.21 -9.23 -5.42
C LYS A 39 -5.85 -9.91 -5.38
N LEU A 40 -5.38 -10.18 -4.17
CA LEU A 40 -4.06 -10.74 -3.95
C LEU A 40 -4.06 -12.21 -4.35
N THR A 41 -3.30 -12.53 -5.38
CA THR A 41 -3.08 -13.86 -5.94
C THR A 41 -2.00 -14.55 -5.12
N VAL A 42 -2.20 -15.85 -4.86
CA VAL A 42 -1.14 -16.71 -4.32
C VAL A 42 -0.28 -17.19 -5.48
N TYR A 43 1.00 -16.86 -5.43
CA TYR A 43 2.01 -17.17 -6.44
C TYR A 43 2.88 -18.36 -6.01
N SER A 44 3.56 -18.98 -6.99
CA SER A 44 4.70 -19.85 -6.71
C SER A 44 5.96 -19.03 -6.42
N GLN A 45 6.98 -19.65 -5.82
CA GLN A 45 8.26 -18.97 -5.59
C GLN A 45 8.89 -18.48 -6.90
N GLU A 46 8.80 -19.24 -7.99
CA GLU A 46 9.36 -18.86 -9.29
C GLU A 46 8.66 -17.63 -9.89
N GLU A 47 7.35 -17.49 -9.69
CA GLU A 47 6.60 -16.32 -10.12
C GLU A 47 6.98 -15.07 -9.32
N ILE A 48 7.16 -15.21 -8.00
CA ILE A 48 7.63 -14.11 -7.14
C ILE A 48 9.03 -13.68 -7.59
N ASP A 49 9.96 -14.63 -7.77
CA ASP A 49 11.31 -14.32 -8.26
C ASP A 49 11.28 -13.66 -9.65
N SER A 50 10.33 -14.03 -10.51
CA SER A 50 10.13 -13.39 -11.80
C SER A 50 9.62 -11.95 -11.65
N ASN A 51 8.74 -11.68 -10.68
CA ASN A 51 8.24 -10.33 -10.40
C ASN A 51 9.36 -9.44 -9.84
N ILE A 52 10.18 -9.96 -8.92
CA ILE A 52 11.34 -9.26 -8.37
C ILE A 52 12.28 -8.79 -9.49
N LYS A 53 12.58 -9.66 -10.46
CA LYS A 53 13.45 -9.35 -11.60
C LYS A 53 12.92 -8.27 -12.55
N LYS A 54 11.63 -7.91 -12.48
CA LYS A 54 11.05 -6.81 -13.27
C LYS A 54 11.34 -5.45 -12.66
N ALA A 55 11.59 -5.40 -11.35
CA ALA A 55 11.93 -4.15 -10.69
C ALA A 55 13.35 -3.71 -11.11
N PRO A 56 13.61 -2.39 -11.21
CA PRO A 56 14.94 -1.88 -11.47
C PRO A 56 15.99 -2.41 -10.49
N ILE A 57 17.25 -2.48 -10.93
CA ILE A 57 18.37 -2.97 -10.13
C ILE A 57 19.29 -1.80 -9.84
N GLU A 58 19.53 -1.53 -8.56
CA GLU A 58 20.45 -0.51 -8.09
C GLU A 58 21.38 -1.08 -7.01
N ASN A 59 22.60 -0.55 -6.92
CA ASN A 59 23.65 -1.12 -6.05
C ASN A 59 23.36 -0.98 -4.55
N ASN A 60 22.49 -0.06 -4.16
CA ASN A 60 22.09 0.19 -2.78
C ASN A 60 20.66 -0.32 -2.50
N VAL A 61 20.21 -1.32 -3.24
CA VAL A 61 18.88 -1.92 -3.09
C VAL A 61 19.02 -3.41 -2.84
N ILE A 62 18.33 -3.90 -1.82
CA ILE A 62 18.24 -5.32 -1.48
C ILE A 62 16.78 -5.73 -1.59
N ASP A 63 16.52 -6.78 -2.36
CA ASP A 63 15.23 -7.45 -2.37
C ASP A 63 15.18 -8.51 -1.27
N ALA A 64 14.12 -8.45 -0.46
CA ALA A 64 13.84 -9.38 0.61
C ALA A 64 12.41 -9.92 0.48
N GLN A 65 12.19 -11.13 0.98
CA GLN A 65 10.87 -11.75 1.03
C GLN A 65 10.50 -12.07 2.48
N LEU A 66 9.21 -12.24 2.75
CA LEU A 66 8.76 -12.69 4.06
C LEU A 66 9.19 -14.12 4.37
N SER A 67 9.53 -14.38 5.63
CA SER A 67 9.85 -15.73 6.11
C SER A 67 8.63 -16.66 5.99
N GLN A 68 8.88 -17.96 5.81
CA GLN A 68 7.80 -18.94 5.60
C GLN A 68 6.98 -19.23 6.87
N ASP A 69 7.56 -19.01 8.06
CA ASP A 69 6.98 -19.37 9.35
C ASP A 69 6.18 -18.23 10.04
N LEU A 70 5.75 -17.22 9.27
CA LEU A 70 4.99 -16.10 9.83
C LEU A 70 3.54 -16.48 10.10
N ASP A 71 2.99 -15.95 11.20
CA ASP A 71 1.58 -16.10 11.50
C ASP A 71 0.68 -15.27 10.55
N THR A 72 -0.60 -15.63 10.49
CA THR A 72 -1.58 -15.01 9.59
C THR A 72 -1.72 -13.50 9.81
N GLU A 73 -1.64 -13.00 11.05
CA GLU A 73 -1.83 -11.58 11.34
C GLU A 73 -0.58 -10.79 10.93
N THR A 74 0.61 -11.33 11.16
CA THR A 74 1.85 -10.77 10.64
C THR A 74 1.81 -10.65 9.11
N ILE A 75 1.43 -11.71 8.39
CA ILE A 75 1.33 -11.67 6.91
C ILE A 75 0.36 -10.56 6.47
N LYS A 76 -0.80 -10.42 7.11
CA LYS A 76 -1.76 -9.36 6.80
C LYS A 76 -1.20 -7.97 7.06
N SER A 77 -0.52 -7.76 8.19
CA SER A 77 0.10 -6.47 8.53
C SER A 77 1.09 -6.02 7.47
N PHE A 78 1.95 -6.92 6.99
CA PHE A 78 2.91 -6.61 5.93
C PHE A 78 2.22 -6.27 4.61
N ILE A 79 1.14 -6.99 4.25
CA ILE A 79 0.32 -6.66 3.07
C ILE A 79 -0.29 -5.25 3.17
N TYR A 80 -0.71 -4.82 4.36
CA TYR A 80 -1.20 -3.44 4.57
C TYR A 80 -0.10 -2.38 4.49
N MET A 81 1.15 -2.75 4.79
CA MET A 81 2.29 -1.86 4.59
C MET A 81 2.62 -1.67 3.11
N SER A 82 2.26 -2.62 2.25
CA SER A 82 2.46 -2.57 0.79
C SER A 82 1.49 -1.69 0.03
N ILE A 83 0.69 -0.87 0.73
CA ILE A 83 -0.10 0.18 0.08
C ILE A 83 0.90 1.15 -0.60
N PRO A 84 0.66 1.56 -1.87
CA PRO A 84 1.63 2.35 -2.62
C PRO A 84 2.04 3.63 -1.91
N TYR A 85 3.29 4.05 -2.16
CA TYR A 85 3.90 5.22 -1.54
C TYR A 85 3.88 5.19 -0.01
N ARG A 86 3.90 4.01 0.63
CA ARG A 86 4.24 3.90 2.05
C ARG A 86 5.66 3.42 2.17
N THR A 87 6.53 4.33 2.60
CA THR A 87 7.94 4.04 2.83
C THR A 87 8.33 4.46 4.23
N TYR A 88 9.19 3.67 4.86
CA TYR A 88 9.58 3.86 6.25
C TYR A 88 11.07 4.12 6.32
N ILE A 89 11.45 5.14 7.07
CA ILE A 89 12.85 5.58 7.18
C ILE A 89 13.35 5.24 8.57
N TYR A 90 14.49 4.56 8.63
CA TYR A 90 15.21 4.30 9.87
C TYR A 90 16.57 4.97 9.82
N ASP A 91 17.02 5.50 10.95
CA ASP A 91 18.35 6.07 11.05
C ASP A 91 19.44 4.99 11.22
N LYS A 92 20.70 5.44 11.32
CA LYS A 92 21.86 4.59 11.58
C LYS A 92 21.71 3.77 12.88
N ASN A 93 20.95 4.27 13.86
CA ASN A 93 20.71 3.62 15.14
C ASN A 93 19.46 2.73 15.12
N ASN A 94 18.89 2.44 13.95
CA ASN A 94 17.68 1.62 13.78
C ASN A 94 16.40 2.24 14.37
N SER A 95 16.40 3.55 14.61
CA SER A 95 15.24 4.29 15.11
C SER A 95 14.37 4.76 13.95
N LEU A 96 13.06 4.58 14.06
CA LEU A 96 12.10 5.05 13.07
C LEU A 96 12.11 6.60 13.02
N MET A 97 12.12 7.15 11.81
CA MET A 97 12.15 8.57 11.53
C MET A 97 10.78 9.04 11.00
N CYS A 98 10.26 10.12 11.58
CA CYS A 98 8.96 10.70 11.28
C CYS A 98 9.10 12.08 10.63
N TYR A 99 8.17 12.40 9.73
CA TYR A 99 7.99 13.75 9.19
C TYR A 99 6.74 14.37 9.80
N ASN A 100 6.89 15.41 10.63
CA ASN A 100 5.78 16.05 11.34
C ASN A 100 4.87 15.05 12.09
N GLY A 101 5.46 14.01 12.70
CA GLY A 101 4.74 12.96 13.42
C GLY A 101 4.20 11.82 12.55
N GLU A 102 4.30 11.91 11.22
CA GLU A 102 3.90 10.83 10.30
C GLU A 102 5.02 9.80 10.17
N THR A 103 4.70 8.53 10.41
CA THR A 103 5.63 7.37 10.42
C THR A 103 6.05 6.88 9.05
N HIS A 104 5.35 7.29 7.98
CA HIS A 104 5.61 6.87 6.61
C HIS A 104 5.66 8.07 5.66
N CYS A 105 6.47 7.97 4.61
CA CYS A 105 6.51 9.00 3.57
C CYS A 105 5.47 8.70 2.52
N GLY A 106 4.41 9.52 2.44
CA GLY A 106 3.50 9.57 1.29
C GLY A 106 4.04 10.45 0.16
N ILE A 107 3.23 10.66 -0.88
CA ILE A 107 3.63 11.43 -2.07
C ILE A 107 4.11 12.85 -1.75
N THR A 108 3.45 13.55 -0.81
CA THR A 108 3.82 14.91 -0.41
C THR A 108 5.19 14.96 0.26
N GLN A 109 5.50 13.95 1.09
CA GLN A 109 6.80 13.84 1.73
C GLN A 109 7.90 13.50 0.72
N LEU A 110 7.61 12.62 -0.25
CA LEU A 110 8.54 12.29 -1.33
C LEU A 110 8.85 13.51 -2.19
N ASP A 111 7.84 14.31 -2.58
CA ASP A 111 8.05 15.57 -3.31
C ASP A 111 8.94 16.56 -2.53
N THR A 112 8.74 16.65 -1.22
CA THR A 112 9.57 17.50 -0.34
C THR A 112 11.04 17.04 -0.37
N LEU A 113 11.27 15.73 -0.27
CA LEU A 113 12.62 15.15 -0.24
C LEU A 113 13.35 15.25 -1.59
N ARG A 114 12.64 15.39 -2.72
CA ARG A 114 13.29 15.69 -4.01
C ARG A 114 14.07 17.01 -3.99
N GLN A 115 13.66 17.94 -3.13
CA GLN A 115 14.25 19.29 -3.04
C GLN A 115 14.99 19.54 -1.72
N SER A 116 15.07 18.53 -0.84
CA SER A 116 15.65 18.64 0.49
C SER A 116 16.26 17.31 0.94
N SER A 117 16.64 17.19 2.22
CA SER A 117 17.24 15.95 2.77
C SER A 117 16.38 15.36 3.90
N ILE A 118 16.59 14.07 4.19
CA ILE A 118 16.00 13.41 5.35
C ILE A 118 16.44 14.14 6.63
N LYS A 119 17.73 14.50 6.70
CA LYS A 119 18.33 15.20 7.84
C LYS A 119 17.62 16.50 8.20
N ASP A 120 17.16 17.25 7.20
CA ASP A 120 16.57 18.57 7.40
C ASP A 120 15.08 18.52 7.76
N ASN A 121 14.40 17.40 7.48
CA ASN A 121 12.94 17.31 7.52
C ASN A 121 12.40 16.24 8.49
N TYR A 122 13.22 15.25 8.83
CA TYR A 122 12.80 14.11 9.64
C TYR A 122 13.49 14.15 11.00
N ALA A 123 12.75 13.74 12.01
CA ALA A 123 13.26 13.51 13.36
C ALA A 123 12.87 12.10 13.81
N GLN A 124 13.50 11.59 14.87
CA GLN A 124 13.07 10.33 15.47
C GLN A 124 11.60 10.42 15.88
N CYS A 125 10.82 9.38 15.58
CA CYS A 125 9.43 9.30 15.99
C CYS A 125 9.31 9.26 17.52
N ASP A 126 8.34 9.98 18.07
CA ASP A 126 7.97 9.85 19.47
C ASP A 126 7.21 8.54 19.69
N SER A 127 7.40 7.88 20.84
CA SER A 127 6.69 6.62 21.15
C SER A 127 5.17 6.75 21.19
N ILE A 128 4.65 7.98 21.23
CA ILE A 128 3.21 8.31 21.31
C ILE A 128 2.55 8.28 19.91
N THR A 129 3.32 8.42 18.82
CA THR A 129 2.78 8.41 17.44
C THR A 129 2.60 7.00 16.87
N LEU A 130 2.87 5.96 17.66
CA LEU A 130 2.75 4.55 17.30
C LEU A 130 1.44 3.99 17.88
N ASP A 131 0.30 4.20 17.21
CA ASP A 131 -1.03 3.96 17.80
C ASP A 131 -1.84 2.86 17.07
N THR A 132 -1.19 2.10 16.19
CA THR A 132 -1.83 1.00 15.43
C THR A 132 -1.11 -0.34 15.56
N ASP A 133 -1.84 -1.44 15.28
CA ASP A 133 -1.26 -2.79 15.21
C ASP A 133 -0.09 -2.88 14.21
N ILE A 134 -0.09 -2.04 13.17
CA ILE A 134 1.00 -1.93 12.18
C ILE A 134 2.21 -1.25 12.81
N ASP A 135 2.00 -0.22 13.63
CA ASP A 135 3.08 0.55 14.28
C ASP A 135 3.89 -0.29 15.27
N SER A 136 3.30 -1.34 15.84
CA SER A 136 4.02 -2.32 16.67
C SER A 136 5.19 -2.98 15.93
N TYR A 137 5.05 -3.18 14.62
CA TYR A 137 6.12 -3.69 13.77
C TYR A 137 7.10 -2.60 13.34
N LEU A 138 6.65 -1.35 13.22
CA LEU A 138 7.44 -0.22 12.68
C LEU A 138 8.40 0.42 13.70
N GLY A 139 8.14 0.27 14.99
CA GLY A 139 9.00 0.87 16.03
C GLY A 139 10.41 0.29 16.13
N ASN A 140 10.67 -0.88 15.52
CA ASN A 140 11.95 -1.58 15.64
C ASN A 140 12.37 -2.22 14.32
N PHE A 141 13.41 -1.66 13.69
CA PHE A 141 14.00 -2.21 12.46
C PHE A 141 14.44 -3.68 12.60
N HIS A 142 14.94 -4.08 13.77
CA HIS A 142 15.36 -5.46 14.02
C HIS A 142 14.16 -6.41 13.99
N GLU A 143 13.00 -5.96 14.49
CA GLU A 143 11.80 -6.77 14.49
C GLU A 143 11.29 -7.04 13.07
N ILE A 144 11.31 -6.04 12.18
CA ILE A 144 10.97 -6.26 10.77
C ILE A 144 12.00 -7.17 10.10
N THR A 145 13.29 -6.89 10.28
CA THR A 145 14.36 -7.67 9.64
C THR A 145 14.40 -9.13 10.10
N SER A 146 13.92 -9.43 11.32
CA SER A 146 13.75 -10.80 11.82
C SER A 146 12.63 -11.59 11.13
N LYS A 147 11.68 -10.91 10.48
CA LYS A 147 10.51 -11.50 9.81
C LYS A 147 10.73 -11.68 8.31
N ILE A 148 11.85 -11.20 7.77
CA ILE A 148 12.19 -11.29 6.34
C ILE A 148 13.46 -12.12 6.11
N ILE A 149 13.59 -12.66 4.91
CA ILE A 149 14.76 -13.38 4.44
C ILE A 149 15.70 -12.37 3.79
N LEU A 150 16.82 -12.10 4.46
CA LEU A 150 17.90 -11.26 3.95
C LEU A 150 19.02 -12.12 3.36
N PRO A 151 19.77 -11.62 2.36
CA PRO A 151 21.04 -12.21 1.95
C PRO A 151 21.98 -12.39 3.15
N LYS A 152 22.71 -13.52 3.20
CA LYS A 152 23.56 -13.94 4.34
C LYS A 152 24.65 -12.93 4.76
N GLU A 153 24.97 -11.96 3.92
CA GLU A 153 26.02 -10.96 4.15
C GLU A 153 25.47 -9.53 4.24
N SER A 154 24.15 -9.37 4.41
CA SER A 154 23.53 -8.05 4.57
C SER A 154 24.06 -7.34 5.81
N ASN A 155 24.80 -6.25 5.60
CA ASN A 155 25.24 -5.34 6.66
C ASN A 155 24.71 -3.94 6.38
N PHE A 156 24.03 -3.36 7.36
CA PHE A 156 23.38 -2.06 7.25
C PHE A 156 24.09 -0.95 8.06
N ASP A 157 25.16 -1.27 8.78
CA ASP A 157 25.80 -0.38 9.76
C ASP A 157 26.52 0.80 9.10
N SER A 158 26.90 0.66 7.83
CA SER A 158 27.59 1.71 7.06
C SER A 158 26.66 2.79 6.51
N TYR A 159 25.34 2.63 6.62
CA TYR A 159 24.36 3.54 6.04
C TYR A 159 23.77 4.48 7.09
N GLN A 160 23.62 5.77 6.75
CA GLN A 160 22.95 6.74 7.63
C GLN A 160 21.47 6.48 7.72
N TYR A 161 20.88 6.02 6.61
CA TYR A 161 19.46 5.74 6.53
C TYR A 161 19.21 4.35 5.93
N LYS A 162 18.24 3.63 6.50
CA LYS A 162 17.69 2.41 5.94
C LYS A 162 16.23 2.66 5.57
N ILE A 163 15.89 2.45 4.31
CA ILE A 163 14.54 2.68 3.78
C ILE A 163 13.88 1.33 3.58
N LEU A 164 12.75 1.10 4.24
CA LEU A 164 11.91 -0.04 3.98
C LEU A 164 10.80 0.35 3.00
N VAL A 165 10.71 -0.39 1.90
CA VAL A 165 9.65 -0.24 0.91
C VAL A 165 8.96 -1.58 0.76
N PHE A 166 7.67 -1.63 1.10
CA PHE A 166 6.89 -2.86 1.00
C PHE A 166 6.21 -2.90 -0.36
N ILE A 167 6.38 -4.00 -1.08
CA ILE A 167 5.92 -4.16 -2.46
C ILE A 167 4.99 -5.37 -2.53
N ASN A 168 3.89 -5.20 -3.26
CA ASN A 168 3.01 -6.30 -3.64
C ASN A 168 2.64 -6.14 -5.11
N THR A 169 2.88 -7.19 -5.90
CA THR A 169 2.70 -7.19 -7.35
C THR A 169 1.24 -6.94 -7.73
N ASP A 170 0.26 -7.48 -6.99
CA ASP A 170 -1.15 -7.23 -7.31
C ASP A 170 -1.60 -5.82 -6.94
N ILE A 171 -0.92 -5.17 -5.98
CA ILE A 171 -1.20 -3.79 -5.55
C ILE A 171 -0.56 -2.78 -6.50
N SER A 172 0.73 -2.95 -6.82
CA SER A 172 1.53 -2.03 -7.66
C SER A 172 1.49 -2.35 -9.15
N LYS A 173 0.66 -3.31 -9.58
CA LYS A 173 0.73 -4.02 -10.86
C LYS A 173 1.23 -3.22 -12.08
N ASP A 174 0.49 -2.19 -12.48
CA ASP A 174 0.73 -1.46 -13.74
C ASP A 174 1.71 -0.27 -13.54
N GLU A 175 2.01 0.07 -12.29
CA GLU A 175 2.77 1.28 -11.91
C GLU A 175 4.06 0.94 -11.14
N LEU A 176 4.37 -0.34 -10.91
CA LEU A 176 5.48 -0.80 -10.06
C LEU A 176 6.81 -0.11 -10.37
N ILE A 177 7.18 -0.03 -11.65
CA ILE A 177 8.44 0.59 -12.07
C ILE A 177 8.39 2.11 -11.85
N GLU A 178 7.25 2.75 -12.16
CA GLU A 178 7.07 4.19 -11.99
C GLU A 178 7.08 4.59 -10.52
N ASP A 179 6.29 3.89 -9.70
CA ASP A 179 6.22 4.06 -8.24
C ASP A 179 7.60 3.86 -7.60
N TRP A 180 8.29 2.77 -7.96
CA TRP A 180 9.63 2.51 -7.45
C TRP A 180 10.61 3.61 -7.84
N ASN A 181 10.67 3.98 -9.11
CA ASN A 181 11.57 5.03 -9.58
C ASN A 181 11.27 6.36 -8.90
N TYR A 182 10.00 6.67 -8.68
CA TYR A 182 9.59 7.90 -7.99
C TYR A 182 10.05 7.88 -6.52
N ILE A 183 9.81 6.78 -5.79
CA ILE A 183 10.28 6.59 -4.41
C ILE A 183 11.81 6.68 -4.32
N TYR A 184 12.50 5.87 -5.14
CA TYR A 184 13.96 5.77 -5.14
C TYR A 184 14.61 7.12 -5.45
N ASN A 185 14.19 7.80 -6.52
CA ASN A 185 14.77 9.10 -6.89
C ASN A 185 14.50 10.17 -5.83
N SER A 186 13.32 10.17 -5.21
CA SER A 186 12.97 11.14 -4.17
C SER A 186 13.81 10.97 -2.91
N LEU A 187 14.12 9.74 -2.53
CA LEU A 187 14.89 9.46 -1.32
C LEU A 187 16.39 9.41 -1.55
N ASN A 188 16.86 8.97 -2.72
CA ASN A 188 18.28 8.73 -2.97
C ASN A 188 19.04 10.00 -3.41
N THR A 189 18.40 10.90 -4.16
CA THR A 189 19.09 12.05 -4.81
C THR A 189 19.87 12.93 -3.84
N ASN A 190 19.26 13.26 -2.70
CA ASN A 190 19.86 14.14 -1.69
C ASN A 190 20.32 13.38 -0.43
N ASN A 191 20.26 12.04 -0.44
CA ASN A 191 20.61 11.20 0.70
C ASN A 191 21.46 10.00 0.24
N PRO A 192 22.70 10.20 -0.24
CA PRO A 192 23.50 9.16 -0.88
C PRO A 192 23.96 8.04 0.07
N GLU A 193 23.98 8.26 1.38
CA GLU A 193 24.33 7.25 2.40
C GLU A 193 23.11 6.43 2.84
N THR A 194 22.31 5.98 1.87
CA THR A 194 21.03 5.30 2.09
C THR A 194 21.05 3.90 1.47
N ILE A 195 20.55 2.90 2.21
CA ILE A 195 20.23 1.57 1.71
C ILE A 195 18.70 1.41 1.61
N PHE A 196 18.23 0.82 0.53
CA PHE A 196 16.83 0.44 0.35
C PHE A 196 16.66 -1.06 0.53
N ILE A 197 15.62 -1.46 1.25
CA ILE A 197 15.20 -2.84 1.40
C ILE A 197 13.78 -2.93 0.84
N ARG A 198 13.66 -3.54 -0.34
CA ARG A 198 12.38 -3.84 -0.99
C ARG A 198 11.86 -5.16 -0.43
N ILE A 199 10.82 -5.07 0.39
CA ILE A 199 10.20 -6.23 1.03
C ILE A 199 9.02 -6.67 0.18
N TRP A 200 9.17 -7.80 -0.51
CA TRP A 200 8.12 -8.39 -1.33
C TRP A 200 7.14 -9.17 -0.44
N THR A 201 5.88 -8.76 -0.53
CA THR A 201 4.76 -9.25 0.29
C THR A 201 3.73 -10.03 -0.52
N ASP A 202 4.13 -10.45 -1.72
CA ASP A 202 3.31 -11.33 -2.56
C ASP A 202 2.94 -12.60 -1.78
N LEU A 203 1.68 -13.02 -1.89
CA LEU A 203 1.24 -14.22 -1.19
C LEU A 203 1.93 -15.43 -1.79
N ASN A 204 2.68 -16.18 -0.98
CA ASN A 204 3.45 -17.33 -1.44
C ASN A 204 2.76 -18.65 -1.07
N GLU A 205 2.72 -19.61 -2.00
CA GLU A 205 2.18 -20.95 -1.74
C GLU A 205 2.97 -21.75 -0.69
N ASP A 206 4.25 -21.41 -0.50
CA ASP A 206 5.14 -22.03 0.48
C ASP A 206 4.69 -21.76 1.92
N TRP A 207 3.88 -20.72 2.15
CA TRP A 207 3.25 -20.44 3.45
C TRP A 207 2.05 -21.34 3.74
N GLY A 208 1.90 -22.45 3.00
CA GLY A 208 0.74 -23.33 3.06
C GLY A 208 -0.51 -22.74 2.40
N LEU A 209 -0.37 -21.70 1.57
CA LEU A 209 -1.46 -21.09 0.82
C LEU A 209 -1.74 -21.86 -0.48
N LYS A 210 -3.00 -21.88 -0.92
CA LYS A 210 -3.38 -22.55 -2.16
C LYS A 210 -2.95 -21.71 -3.37
N TYR A 211 -1.97 -22.19 -4.14
CA TYR A 211 -1.54 -21.60 -5.41
C TYR A 211 -2.72 -21.19 -6.31
N GLY A 212 -2.61 -20.01 -6.92
CA GLY A 212 -3.61 -19.40 -7.79
C GLY A 212 -4.91 -18.96 -7.10
N ALA A 213 -5.09 -19.26 -5.80
CA ALA A 213 -6.21 -18.75 -5.04
C ALA A 213 -6.05 -17.24 -4.81
N LYS A 214 -7.17 -16.56 -4.51
CA LYS A 214 -7.19 -15.11 -4.33
C LYS A 214 -7.68 -14.73 -2.95
N ALA A 215 -6.87 -13.98 -2.20
CA ALA A 215 -7.31 -13.27 -1.01
C ALA A 215 -7.98 -11.95 -1.46
N LYS A 216 -9.09 -11.59 -0.81
CA LYS A 216 -9.90 -10.43 -1.19
C LYS A 216 -10.03 -9.51 -0.01
N PHE A 217 -9.61 -8.26 -0.19
CA PHE A 217 -9.98 -7.20 0.72
C PHE A 217 -11.51 -7.01 0.74
N LYS A 218 -12.02 -6.67 1.91
CA LYS A 218 -13.41 -6.26 2.14
C LYS A 218 -13.39 -4.82 2.61
N VAL A 219 -14.14 -3.98 1.91
CA VAL A 219 -14.36 -2.60 2.31
C VAL A 219 -15.75 -2.42 2.87
N ARG A 220 -15.82 -1.70 3.99
CA ARG A 220 -17.06 -1.43 4.71
C ARG A 220 -17.08 0.04 5.12
N LYS A 221 -18.24 0.66 4.99
CA LYS A 221 -18.44 2.03 5.46
C LYS A 221 -18.37 2.06 6.99
N VAL A 222 -17.67 3.04 7.55
CA VAL A 222 -17.67 3.29 9.00
C VAL A 222 -19.08 3.73 9.40
N LYS A 223 -19.60 3.15 10.49
CA LYS A 223 -20.94 3.47 10.98
C LYS A 223 -21.00 4.95 11.34
N ASP A 224 -22.10 5.61 10.97
CA ASP A 224 -22.36 7.03 11.25
C ASP A 224 -21.36 8.02 10.61
N SER A 225 -20.46 7.57 9.72
CA SER A 225 -19.54 8.45 8.98
C SER A 225 -20.16 8.99 7.69
N LYS A 226 -19.73 10.20 7.29
CA LYS A 226 -20.14 10.85 6.03
C LYS A 226 -19.22 10.55 4.84
N GLY A 227 -18.50 9.42 4.87
CA GLY A 227 -17.63 9.06 3.73
C GLY A 227 -16.41 8.22 4.09
N GLU A 228 -16.25 7.82 5.34
CA GLU A 228 -15.13 6.99 5.76
C GLU A 228 -15.43 5.51 5.54
N TYR A 229 -14.42 4.79 5.07
CA TYR A 229 -14.45 3.36 4.83
C TYR A 229 -13.25 2.72 5.51
N TYR A 230 -13.44 1.50 6.03
CA TYR A 230 -12.36 0.67 6.53
C TYR A 230 -12.17 -0.55 5.62
N MET A 231 -10.91 -0.95 5.45
CA MET A 231 -10.50 -2.08 4.62
C MET A 231 -9.98 -3.23 5.49
N THR A 232 -10.47 -4.44 5.24
CA THR A 232 -10.07 -5.64 5.97
C THR A 232 -9.62 -6.74 5.02
N LEU A 233 -8.59 -7.50 5.38
CA LEU A 233 -8.21 -8.74 4.71
C LEU A 233 -8.64 -9.92 5.60
N PRO A 234 -9.88 -10.40 5.46
CA PRO A 234 -10.49 -11.26 6.48
C PRO A 234 -9.90 -12.66 6.56
N LYS A 235 -9.49 -13.26 5.43
CA LYS A 235 -9.01 -14.64 5.38
C LYS A 235 -8.00 -14.84 4.26
N LEU A 236 -6.92 -15.55 4.57
CA LEU A 236 -5.96 -16.07 3.60
C LEU A 236 -6.39 -17.47 3.11
N PRO A 237 -6.15 -17.82 1.84
CA PRO A 237 -6.64 -19.05 1.23
C PRO A 237 -5.70 -20.25 1.50
N TYR A 238 -5.58 -20.68 2.75
CA TYR A 238 -4.78 -21.87 3.13
C TYR A 238 -5.24 -23.15 2.40
N LYS A 239 -4.28 -24.04 2.10
CA LYS A 239 -4.53 -25.41 1.65
C LYS A 239 -5.42 -26.10 2.71
N LYS A 240 -6.46 -26.80 2.26
CA LYS A 240 -7.37 -27.54 3.14
C LYS A 240 -6.79 -28.90 3.47
#